data_AF-A0A934FQT4-F1
#
_entry.id   AF-A0A934FQT4-F1
#
_cell.length_a   1.000
_cell.length_b   1.000
_cell.length_c   1.000
_cell.angle_alpha   90.00
_cell.angle_beta   90.00
_cell.angle_gamma   90.00
#
_symmetry.space_group_name_H-M   'P 1'
#
loop_
_entity.id
_entity.type
_entity.pdbx_description
1 polymer ?
#
loop_
_entity_poly.entity_id
_entity_poly.type
_entity_poly.pdbx_seq_one_letter_code
_entity_poly.pdbx_strand_id
1 'polypeptide(L)'
;MQTKATSPGRPAVRTAAEDRVVQRSISWLRPSRPITTLTEDVQQGLAYFQLLVSDDDVLIARALVHDSIDSASRGGYPLSRTPNVSVMNRRRRAARLWVNAILAGDLGRETLRNLTHVWLPQLAGTGPDPRRAVAFGRRSIEFLRGSLTACVMVETCDNLLRHAKAIHALEAVLAGHLLAIRSVTRVPAA
;
A
#
# COMPACT_ATOMS: atom_id res chain seq x y z
N MET A 1 59.56 12.48 30.90
CA MET A 1 58.65 11.33 30.62
C MET A 1 57.37 11.87 30.02
N GLN A 2 57.03 11.45 28.80
CA GLN A 2 55.78 11.76 28.12
C GLN A 2 54.62 10.93 28.73
N THR A 3 53.46 11.54 28.94
CA THR A 3 52.11 10.91 28.90
C THR A 3 51.09 12.03 28.67
N LYS A 4 50.66 12.27 27.43
CA LYS A 4 49.47 11.72 26.74
C LYS A 4 48.14 12.24 27.31
N ALA A 5 47.52 13.12 26.51
CA ALA A 5 46.21 13.72 26.71
C ALA A 5 45.08 12.68 26.63
N THR A 6 44.06 12.86 27.45
CA THR A 6 42.72 12.29 27.22
C THR A 6 41.69 13.34 27.63
N SER A 7 41.07 13.95 26.63
CA SER A 7 40.01 14.95 26.79
C SER A 7 38.73 14.26 27.24
N PRO A 8 38.02 14.76 28.28
CA PRO A 8 36.76 14.19 28.72
C PRO A 8 35.68 14.45 27.67
N GLY A 9 35.03 13.37 27.23
CA GLY A 9 33.98 13.39 26.22
C GLY A 9 32.85 14.35 26.59
N ARG A 10 32.58 15.30 25.70
CA ARG A 10 31.34 16.08 25.72
C ARG A 10 30.15 15.12 25.69
N PRO A 11 29.14 15.28 26.56
CA PRO A 11 27.85 14.63 26.32
C PRO A 11 27.31 15.18 25.01
N ALA A 12 27.12 14.29 24.02
CA ALA A 12 26.48 14.65 22.77
C ALA A 12 25.06 15.12 23.09
N VAL A 13 24.84 16.42 23.04
CA VAL A 13 23.50 17.00 23.02
C VAL A 13 22.87 16.52 21.72
N ARG A 14 22.11 15.42 21.81
CA ARG A 14 21.17 15.02 20.77
C ARG A 14 20.15 16.14 20.67
N THR A 15 20.38 17.03 19.71
CA THR A 15 19.42 18.06 19.35
C THR A 15 18.15 17.35 18.90
N ALA A 16 17.01 17.74 19.49
CA ALA A 16 15.66 17.25 19.19
C ALA A 16 15.18 17.50 17.74
N ALA A 17 16.12 17.78 16.82
CA ALA A 17 15.91 17.93 15.39
C ALA A 17 15.94 16.57 14.66
N GLU A 18 16.63 15.55 15.19
CA GLU A 18 16.70 14.21 14.55
C GLU A 18 15.43 13.37 14.75
N ASP A 19 14.63 13.64 15.78
CA ASP A 19 13.35 12.95 16.04
C ASP A 19 12.17 13.50 15.23
N ARG A 20 12.40 14.52 14.39
CA ARG A 20 11.43 15.00 13.40
C ARG A 20 11.82 14.56 11.99
N VAL A 21 12.19 13.29 11.83
CA VAL A 21 11.88 12.58 10.58
C VAL A 21 10.36 12.41 10.56
N VAL A 22 9.67 13.51 10.24
CA VAL A 22 8.34 13.46 9.66
C VAL A 22 8.47 12.43 8.54
N GLN A 23 7.88 11.26 8.74
CA GLN A 23 7.61 10.29 7.69
C GLN A 23 6.80 11.02 6.62
N ARG A 24 7.49 11.79 5.77
CA ARG A 24 7.00 12.18 4.47
C ARG A 24 6.85 10.85 3.78
N SER A 25 5.63 10.32 3.80
CA SER A 25 5.21 9.24 2.93
C SER A 25 5.57 9.68 1.51
N ILE A 26 6.72 9.24 1.02
CA ILE A 26 7.09 9.40 -0.38
C ILE A 26 6.09 8.52 -1.11
N SER A 27 5.11 9.15 -1.74
CA SER A 27 4.23 8.46 -2.68
C SER A 27 4.54 9.05 -4.05
N TRP A 28 5.09 8.21 -4.91
CA TRP A 28 5.47 8.57 -6.27
C TRP A 28 4.25 8.68 -7.19
N LEU A 29 3.15 8.02 -6.80
CA LEU A 29 1.85 8.20 -7.43
C LEU A 29 1.37 9.63 -7.15
N ARG A 30 1.40 10.48 -8.17
CA ARG A 30 0.61 11.71 -8.16
C ARG A 30 -0.82 11.32 -8.49
N PRO A 31 -1.78 11.41 -7.56
CA PRO A 31 -3.18 11.27 -7.93
C PRO A 31 -3.54 12.47 -8.82
N SER A 32 -3.35 12.29 -10.13
CA SER A 32 -3.97 13.11 -11.15
C SER A 32 -5.49 12.91 -11.06
N ARG A 33 -6.28 13.83 -11.64
CA ARG A 33 -7.75 13.84 -11.63
C ARG A 33 -8.34 12.43 -11.74
N PRO A 34 -9.47 12.13 -11.04
CA PRO A 34 -10.07 10.80 -11.06
C PRO A 34 -10.21 10.33 -12.50
N ILE A 35 -9.55 9.22 -12.82
CA ILE A 35 -9.67 8.59 -14.14
C ILE A 35 -11.07 7.98 -14.17
N THR A 36 -12.01 8.69 -14.79
CA THR A 36 -13.41 8.25 -14.90
C THR A 36 -13.60 7.22 -16.00
N THR A 37 -12.68 7.17 -16.97
CA THR A 37 -12.69 6.24 -18.09
C THR A 37 -11.25 5.85 -18.43
N LEU A 38 -10.96 4.54 -18.40
CA LEU A 38 -9.69 4.01 -18.88
C LEU A 38 -9.64 4.16 -20.40
N THR A 39 -8.54 4.66 -20.95
CA THR A 39 -8.33 4.68 -22.40
C THR A 39 -8.17 3.25 -22.93
N GLU A 40 -8.38 3.05 -24.23
CA GLU A 40 -8.21 1.74 -24.87
C GLU A 40 -6.81 1.15 -24.63
N ASP A 41 -5.77 1.99 -24.69
CA ASP A 41 -4.39 1.61 -24.35
C ASP A 41 -4.23 1.11 -22.91
N VAL A 42 -4.95 1.73 -21.96
CA VAL A 42 -4.94 1.34 -20.55
C VAL A 42 -5.70 0.02 -20.35
N GLN A 43 -6.80 -0.19 -21.07
CA GLN A 43 -7.54 -1.45 -21.04
C GLN A 43 -6.70 -2.62 -21.58
N GLN A 44 -6.00 -2.42 -22.70
CA GLN A 44 -5.07 -3.42 -23.25
C GLN A 44 -3.91 -3.70 -22.29
N GLY A 45 -3.34 -2.65 -21.69
CA GLY A 45 -2.30 -2.78 -20.67
C GLY A 45 -2.78 -3.59 -19.46
N LEU A 46 -4.00 -3.35 -18.99
CA LEU A 46 -4.61 -4.08 -17.87
C LEU A 46 -4.88 -5.56 -18.19
N ALA A 47 -5.36 -5.86 -19.40
CA ALA A 47 -5.58 -7.24 -19.84
C ALA A 47 -4.25 -8.03 -19.90
N TYR A 48 -3.20 -7.42 -20.44
CA TYR A 48 -1.86 -8.02 -20.43
C TYR A 48 -1.32 -8.20 -18.99
N PHE A 49 -1.53 -7.20 -18.15
CA PHE A 49 -1.14 -7.23 -16.74
C PHE A 49 -1.84 -8.36 -15.96
N GLN A 50 -3.14 -8.56 -16.16
CA GLN A 50 -3.90 -9.65 -15.51
C GLN A 50 -3.34 -11.03 -15.87
N LEU A 51 -2.94 -11.25 -17.13
CA LEU A 51 -2.35 -12.51 -17.57
C LEU A 51 -1.02 -12.81 -16.86
N LEU A 52 -0.22 -11.78 -16.57
CA LEU A 52 1.06 -11.96 -15.89
C LEU A 52 0.94 -12.20 -14.39
N VAL A 53 -0.16 -11.76 -13.77
CA VAL A 53 -0.34 -11.80 -12.31
C VAL A 53 -1.32 -12.90 -11.86
N SER A 54 -2.01 -13.57 -12.78
CA SER A 54 -3.10 -14.52 -12.46
C SER A 54 -2.68 -15.62 -11.49
N ASP A 55 -1.42 -16.06 -11.54
CA ASP A 55 -0.92 -17.16 -10.72
C ASP A 55 -0.36 -16.67 -9.36
N ASP A 56 -0.08 -15.37 -9.25
CA ASP A 56 0.54 -14.73 -8.09
C ASP A 56 -0.44 -13.95 -7.20
N ASP A 57 -1.69 -13.75 -7.62
CA ASP A 57 -2.70 -12.95 -6.92
C ASP A 57 -2.88 -13.37 -5.44
N VAL A 58 -2.90 -14.69 -5.19
CA VAL A 58 -3.01 -15.28 -3.85
C VAL A 58 -1.76 -15.02 -3.03
N LEU A 59 -0.56 -15.04 -3.65
CA LEU A 59 0.70 -14.78 -2.97
C LEU A 59 0.81 -13.30 -2.58
N ILE A 60 0.42 -12.40 -3.48
CA ILE A 60 0.40 -10.95 -3.23
C ILE A 60 -0.60 -10.63 -2.11
N ALA A 61 -1.80 -11.22 -2.14
CA ALA A 61 -2.78 -11.05 -1.07
C ALA A 61 -2.27 -11.58 0.28
N ARG A 62 -1.56 -12.72 0.29
CA ARG A 62 -0.92 -13.26 1.52
C ARG A 62 0.17 -12.33 2.04
N ALA A 63 1.02 -11.80 1.17
CA ALA A 63 2.09 -10.88 1.54
C ALA A 63 1.55 -9.57 2.09
N LEU A 64 0.46 -9.04 1.52
CA LEU A 64 -0.25 -7.87 2.04
C LEU A 64 -0.83 -8.12 3.45
N VAL A 65 -1.37 -9.32 3.70
CA VAL A 65 -1.82 -9.69 5.05
C VAL A 65 -0.64 -9.75 6.02
N HIS A 66 0.50 -10.29 5.61
CA HIS A 66 1.71 -10.31 6.44
C HIS A 66 2.18 -8.90 6.80
N ASP A 67 2.28 -8.01 5.83
CA ASP A 67 2.63 -6.60 6.05
C ASP A 67 1.65 -5.90 7.00
N SER A 68 0.36 -6.23 6.93
CA SER A 68 -0.67 -5.72 7.86
C SER A 68 -0.44 -6.15 9.31
N ILE A 69 0.08 -7.36 9.52
CA ILE A 69 0.36 -7.91 10.85
C ILE A 69 1.62 -7.25 11.39
N ASP A 70 2.69 -7.20 10.60
CA ASP A 70 3.95 -6.57 10.99
C ASP A 70 3.79 -5.08 11.29
N SER A 71 2.97 -4.38 10.50
CA SER A 71 2.62 -2.97 10.74
C SER A 71 1.87 -2.79 12.07
N ALA A 72 0.97 -3.70 12.42
CA ALA A 72 0.25 -3.66 13.69
C ALA A 72 1.19 -3.92 14.88
N SER A 73 2.11 -4.88 14.75
CA SER A 73 3.14 -5.20 15.76
C SER A 73 4.05 -4.02 16.07
N ARG A 74 4.47 -3.26 15.04
CA ARG A 74 5.35 -2.10 15.17
C ARG A 74 4.68 -0.86 15.76
N GLY A 75 3.35 -0.78 15.70
CA GLY A 75 2.55 0.36 16.18
C GLY A 75 2.29 0.39 17.68
N GLY A 76 2.90 -0.50 18.47
CA GLY A 76 2.76 -0.53 19.93
C GLY A 76 1.39 -0.99 20.43
N TYR A 77 0.51 -1.46 19.55
CA TYR A 77 -0.69 -2.17 19.98
C TYR A 77 -0.25 -3.52 20.53
N PRO A 78 -0.55 -3.86 21.80
CA PRO A 78 -0.28 -5.18 22.31
C PRO A 78 -1.10 -6.15 21.45
N LEU A 79 -0.42 -6.90 20.58
CA LEU A 79 -0.96 -8.11 20.01
C LEU A 79 -1.17 -9.07 21.18
N SER A 80 -2.31 -8.94 21.86
CA SER A 80 -2.88 -10.07 22.59
C SER A 80 -2.88 -11.24 21.61
N ARG A 81 -2.07 -12.26 21.93
CA ARG A 81 -2.04 -13.64 21.42
C ARG A 81 -2.53 -13.80 19.98
N THR A 82 -1.62 -14.17 19.08
CA THR A 82 -1.91 -14.84 17.78
C THR A 82 -3.32 -14.58 17.24
N PRO A 83 -3.50 -13.64 16.28
CA PRO A 83 -4.84 -13.22 15.84
C PRO A 83 -5.75 -14.42 15.56
N ASN A 84 -6.93 -14.42 16.19
CA ASN A 84 -7.94 -15.47 16.06
C ASN A 84 -8.15 -15.81 14.56
N VAL A 85 -8.31 -17.10 14.24
CA VAL A 85 -8.52 -17.61 12.87
C VAL A 85 -9.59 -16.83 12.12
N SER A 86 -10.67 -16.42 12.80
CA SER A 86 -11.74 -15.60 12.22
C SER A 86 -11.28 -14.21 11.75
N VAL A 87 -10.41 -13.55 12.52
CA VAL A 87 -9.79 -12.26 12.17
C VAL A 87 -8.85 -12.44 10.99
N MET A 88 -8.04 -13.50 11.00
CA MET A 88 -7.12 -13.80 9.92
C MET A 88 -7.85 -14.07 8.60
N ASN A 89 -8.94 -14.84 8.64
CA ASN A 89 -9.76 -15.12 7.46
C ASN A 89 -10.43 -13.85 6.91
N ARG A 90 -10.87 -12.94 7.79
CA ARG A 90 -11.42 -11.65 7.38
C ARG A 90 -10.36 -10.79 6.68
N ARG A 91 -9.13 -10.73 7.23
CA ARG A 91 -8.00 -10.03 6.59
C ARG A 91 -7.64 -10.61 5.23
N ARG A 92 -7.54 -11.95 5.13
CA ARG A 92 -7.28 -12.64 3.85
C ARG A 92 -8.35 -12.35 2.81
N ARG A 93 -9.62 -12.37 3.21
CA ARG A 93 -10.74 -12.04 2.31
C ARG A 93 -10.66 -10.57 1.85
N ALA A 94 -10.43 -9.64 2.76
CA ALA A 94 -10.28 -8.22 2.43
C ALA A 94 -9.09 -7.96 1.49
N ALA A 95 -7.94 -8.59 1.75
CA ALA A 95 -6.76 -8.48 0.89
C ALA A 95 -7.03 -9.01 -0.52
N ARG A 96 -7.64 -10.20 -0.64
CA ARG A 96 -8.02 -10.78 -1.94
C ARG A 96 -9.00 -9.90 -2.71
N LEU A 97 -10.06 -9.42 -2.04
CA LEU A 97 -11.04 -8.54 -2.69
C LEU A 97 -10.38 -7.26 -3.21
N TRP A 98 -9.45 -6.68 -2.44
CA TRP A 98 -8.74 -5.49 -2.89
C TRP A 98 -7.76 -5.76 -4.03
N VAL A 99 -6.95 -6.82 -3.94
CA VAL A 99 -6.04 -7.22 -5.02
C VAL A 99 -6.84 -7.49 -6.30
N ASN A 100 -7.93 -8.25 -6.23
CA ASN A 100 -8.76 -8.56 -7.39
C ASN A 100 -9.41 -7.30 -7.99
N ALA A 101 -9.83 -6.34 -7.16
CA ALA A 101 -10.33 -5.06 -7.64
C ALA A 101 -9.26 -4.27 -8.40
N ILE A 102 -8.00 -4.29 -7.94
CA ILE A 102 -6.87 -3.67 -8.65
C ILE A 102 -6.62 -4.37 -9.98
N LEU A 103 -6.55 -5.71 -9.97
CA LEU A 103 -6.32 -6.49 -11.18
C LEU A 103 -7.44 -6.25 -12.20
N ALA A 104 -8.69 -6.17 -11.75
CA ALA A 104 -9.85 -5.85 -12.57
C ALA A 104 -9.91 -4.37 -13.03
N GLY A 105 -9.03 -3.51 -12.52
CA GLY A 105 -9.04 -2.07 -12.80
C GLY A 105 -10.29 -1.36 -12.28
N ASP A 106 -10.91 -1.88 -11.23
CA ASP A 106 -12.21 -1.43 -10.75
C ASP A 106 -12.11 -0.13 -9.94
N LEU A 107 -12.54 0.96 -10.56
CA LEU A 107 -12.63 2.30 -9.96
C LEU A 107 -14.08 2.70 -9.65
N GLY A 108 -15.00 1.72 -9.62
CA GLY A 108 -16.41 1.93 -9.33
C GLY A 108 -16.64 2.51 -7.93
N ARG A 109 -17.68 3.34 -7.79
CA ARG A 109 -18.02 4.00 -6.52
C ARG A 109 -18.20 3.00 -5.38
N GLU A 110 -18.83 1.86 -5.64
CA GLU A 110 -19.04 0.80 -4.64
C GLU A 110 -17.71 0.18 -4.19
N THR A 111 -16.84 -0.17 -5.13
CA THR A 111 -15.52 -0.73 -4.86
C THR A 111 -14.64 0.24 -4.08
N LEU A 112 -14.61 1.52 -4.47
CA LEU A 112 -13.88 2.54 -3.72
C LEU A 112 -14.44 2.76 -2.32
N ARG A 113 -15.77 2.68 -2.13
CA ARG A 113 -16.41 2.74 -0.81
C ARG A 113 -16.08 1.52 0.03
N ASN A 114 -16.15 0.32 -0.54
CA ASN A 114 -15.83 -0.92 0.16
C ASN A 114 -14.35 -0.96 0.56
N LEU A 115 -13.45 -0.50 -0.32
CA LEU A 115 -12.04 -0.32 -0.01
C LEU A 115 -11.86 0.54 1.25
N THR A 116 -12.44 1.74 1.29
CA THR A 116 -12.20 2.69 2.37
C THR A 116 -12.91 2.35 3.67
N HIS A 117 -14.14 1.82 3.61
CA HIS A 117 -14.98 1.60 4.79
C HIS A 117 -15.01 0.16 5.28
N VAL A 118 -14.61 -0.83 4.47
CA VAL A 118 -14.72 -2.25 4.82
C VAL A 118 -13.38 -2.95 4.73
N TRP A 119 -12.76 -3.03 3.55
CA TRP A 119 -11.59 -3.87 3.33
C TRP A 119 -10.36 -3.33 4.06
N LEU A 120 -10.05 -2.04 3.89
CA LEU A 120 -8.86 -1.45 4.49
C LEU A 120 -8.93 -1.42 6.03
N PRO A 121 -10.04 -1.04 6.68
CA PRO A 121 -10.14 -1.11 8.14
C PRO A 121 -10.07 -2.54 8.69
N GLN A 122 -10.63 -3.52 7.98
CA GLN A 122 -10.51 -4.93 8.34
C GLN A 122 -9.08 -5.43 8.24
N LEU A 123 -8.37 -5.05 7.17
CA LEU A 123 -6.99 -5.43 6.91
C LEU A 123 -6.04 -4.79 7.95
N ALA A 124 -6.22 -3.49 8.21
CA ALA A 124 -5.44 -2.74 9.18
C ALA A 124 -5.78 -3.11 10.64
N GLY A 125 -6.93 -3.73 10.89
CA GLY A 125 -7.41 -4.03 12.24
C GLY A 125 -7.78 -2.79 13.05
N THR A 126 -8.17 -1.69 12.40
CA THR A 126 -8.37 -0.38 13.04
C THR A 126 -9.79 -0.14 13.56
N GLY A 127 -10.68 -1.13 13.42
CA GLY A 127 -12.09 -0.99 13.76
C GLY A 127 -12.90 -0.28 12.67
N PRO A 128 -14.09 0.26 12.99
CA PRO A 128 -15.00 0.85 12.00
C PRO A 128 -14.58 2.24 11.51
N ASP A 129 -13.64 2.90 12.20
CA ASP A 129 -13.17 4.23 11.79
C ASP A 129 -12.18 4.12 10.61
N PRO A 130 -12.57 4.55 9.40
CA PRO A 130 -11.73 4.43 8.21
C PRO A 130 -10.53 5.37 8.26
N ARG A 131 -10.57 6.45 9.05
CA ARG A 131 -9.47 7.44 9.13
C ARG A 131 -8.21 6.82 9.72
N ARG A 132 -8.39 5.91 10.68
CA ARG A 132 -7.28 5.16 11.30
C ARG A 132 -6.55 4.25 10.32
N ALA A 133 -7.22 3.81 9.26
CA ALA A 133 -6.66 2.91 8.25
C ALA A 133 -5.87 3.65 7.15
N VAL A 134 -5.98 4.98 7.03
CA VAL A 134 -5.41 5.78 5.93
C VAL A 134 -3.90 5.64 5.83
N ALA A 135 -3.18 5.75 6.95
CA ALA A 135 -1.71 5.66 6.95
C ALA A 135 -1.24 4.28 6.47
N PHE A 136 -1.91 3.21 6.90
CA PHE A 136 -1.66 1.85 6.43
C PHE A 136 -1.96 1.74 4.93
N GLY A 137 -3.14 2.16 4.48
CA GLY A 137 -3.53 2.06 3.07
C GLY A 137 -2.58 2.78 2.11
N ARG A 138 -2.02 3.93 2.50
CA ARG A 138 -1.01 4.62 1.70
C ARG A 138 0.26 3.80 1.52
N ARG A 139 0.73 3.14 2.59
CA ARG A 139 1.90 2.24 2.50
C ARG A 139 1.57 0.98 1.70
N SER A 140 0.39 0.41 1.91
CA SER A 140 -0.07 -0.76 1.17
C SER A 140 -0.17 -0.51 -0.33
N ILE A 141 -0.54 0.71 -0.76
CA ILE A 141 -0.51 1.09 -2.18
C ILE A 141 0.91 1.03 -2.76
N GLU A 142 1.92 1.53 -2.04
CA GLU A 142 3.32 1.46 -2.51
C GLU A 142 3.86 0.04 -2.49
N PHE A 143 3.50 -0.75 -1.47
CA PHE A 143 3.79 -2.18 -1.42
C PHE A 143 3.19 -2.90 -2.64
N LEU A 144 1.89 -2.72 -2.89
CA LEU A 144 1.18 -3.33 -4.01
C LEU A 144 1.77 -2.88 -5.34
N ARG A 145 2.11 -1.59 -5.51
CA ARG A 145 2.80 -1.10 -6.70
C ARG A 145 4.08 -1.87 -6.95
N GLY A 146 4.94 -2.02 -5.93
CA GLY A 146 6.20 -2.73 -6.04
C GLY A 146 6.01 -4.22 -6.38
N SER A 147 5.18 -4.92 -5.61
CA SER A 147 4.91 -6.35 -5.82
C SER A 147 4.33 -6.65 -7.19
N LEU A 148 3.35 -5.86 -7.61
CA LEU A 148 2.69 -6.04 -8.91
C LEU A 148 3.59 -5.64 -10.08
N THR A 149 4.40 -4.59 -9.94
CA THR A 149 5.38 -4.23 -10.97
C THR A 149 6.44 -5.32 -11.13
N ALA A 150 6.86 -5.96 -10.03
CA ALA A 150 7.83 -7.06 -10.09
C ALA A 150 7.32 -8.22 -10.94
N CYS A 151 6.03 -8.59 -10.84
CA CYS A 151 5.40 -9.62 -11.69
C CYS A 151 5.49 -9.30 -13.19
N VAL A 152 5.45 -8.01 -13.57
CA VAL A 152 5.57 -7.58 -14.96
C VAL A 152 7.02 -7.65 -15.46
N MET A 153 7.99 -7.49 -14.56
CA MET A 153 9.40 -7.31 -14.90
C MET A 153 10.25 -8.57 -14.69
N VAL A 154 9.63 -9.74 -14.43
CA VAL A 154 10.33 -11.01 -14.14
C VAL A 154 11.16 -11.47 -15.34
N GLU A 155 10.63 -11.33 -16.55
CA GLU A 155 11.29 -11.81 -17.77
C GLU A 155 11.82 -10.65 -18.62
N THR A 156 13.01 -10.84 -19.19
CA THR A 156 13.56 -9.97 -20.23
C THR A 156 12.76 -10.16 -21.52
N CYS A 157 12.02 -9.14 -21.93
CA CYS A 157 11.22 -9.17 -23.15
C CYS A 157 11.82 -8.26 -24.24
N ASP A 158 11.71 -8.71 -25.50
CA ASP A 158 12.13 -7.93 -26.67
C ASP A 158 11.29 -6.67 -26.90
N ASN A 159 10.09 -6.59 -26.32
CA ASN A 159 9.19 -5.44 -26.44
C ASN A 159 8.76 -4.87 -25.07
N LEU A 160 9.52 -3.87 -24.61
CA LEU A 160 9.25 -3.14 -23.35
C LEU A 160 7.98 -2.28 -23.39
N LEU A 161 7.42 -1.98 -24.57
CA LEU A 161 6.25 -1.11 -24.68
C LEU A 161 5.01 -1.73 -24.02
N ARG A 162 4.84 -3.05 -24.13
CA ARG A 162 3.72 -3.75 -23.48
C ARG A 162 3.82 -3.69 -21.96
N HIS A 163 5.03 -3.84 -21.42
CA HIS A 163 5.30 -3.72 -19.99
C HIS A 163 5.05 -2.29 -19.51
N ALA A 164 5.52 -1.29 -20.25
CA ALA A 164 5.27 0.11 -19.96
C ALA A 164 3.76 0.43 -19.93
N LYS A 165 2.99 -0.07 -20.91
CA LYS A 165 1.51 0.08 -20.93
C LYS A 165 0.84 -0.59 -19.73
N ALA A 166 1.26 -1.80 -19.38
CA ALA A 166 0.75 -2.52 -18.20
C ALA A 166 1.06 -1.81 -16.88
N ILE A 167 2.29 -1.35 -16.70
CA ILE A 167 2.70 -0.57 -15.51
C ILE A 167 1.92 0.74 -15.45
N HIS A 168 1.74 1.43 -16.58
CA HIS A 168 0.95 2.65 -16.64
C HIS A 168 -0.52 2.40 -16.23
N ALA A 169 -1.12 1.32 -16.73
CA ALA A 169 -2.48 0.93 -16.35
C ALA A 169 -2.60 0.62 -14.85
N LEU A 170 -1.64 -0.13 -14.29
CA LEU A 170 -1.56 -0.40 -12.86
C LEU A 170 -1.46 0.90 -12.04
N GLU A 171 -0.56 1.81 -12.41
CA GLU A 171 -0.37 3.08 -11.70
C GLU A 171 -1.62 3.96 -11.74
N ALA A 172 -2.34 3.97 -12.86
CA ALA A 172 -3.62 4.66 -12.99
C ALA A 172 -4.67 4.13 -11.99
N VAL A 173 -4.81 2.80 -11.89
CA VAL A 173 -5.74 2.15 -10.97
C VAL A 173 -5.35 2.42 -9.51
N LEU A 174 -4.07 2.24 -9.16
CA LEU A 174 -3.56 2.50 -7.82
C LEU A 174 -3.71 3.98 -7.42
N ALA A 175 -3.54 4.91 -8.35
CA ALA A 175 -3.78 6.33 -8.10
C ALA A 175 -5.25 6.61 -7.76
N GLY A 176 -6.20 5.96 -8.44
CA GLY A 176 -7.64 6.06 -8.14
C GLY A 176 -7.98 5.54 -6.74
N HIS A 177 -7.47 4.36 -6.38
CA HIS A 177 -7.63 3.81 -5.03
C HIS A 177 -6.98 4.69 -3.96
N LEU A 178 -5.77 5.22 -4.22
CA LEU A 178 -5.08 6.13 -3.31
C LEU A 178 -5.88 7.43 -3.11
N LEU A 179 -6.50 7.97 -4.16
CA LEU A 179 -7.35 9.15 -4.07
C LEU A 179 -8.57 8.88 -3.17
N ALA A 180 -9.21 7.72 -3.30
CA ALA A 180 -10.30 7.30 -2.42
C ALA A 180 -9.84 7.17 -0.96
N ILE A 181 -8.68 6.57 -0.70
CA ILE A 181 -8.11 6.47 0.65
C ILE A 181 -7.85 7.86 1.25
N ARG A 182 -7.34 8.79 0.45
CA ARG A 182 -7.04 10.17 0.90
C ARG A 182 -8.29 11.03 1.08
N SER A 183 -9.40 10.72 0.43
CA SER A 183 -10.63 11.51 0.57
C SER A 183 -11.33 11.28 1.92
N VAL A 184 -11.07 10.13 2.58
CA VAL A 184 -11.60 9.80 3.91
C VAL A 184 -11.24 10.86 4.97
N THR A 185 -10.07 11.51 4.85
CA THR A 185 -9.63 12.54 5.80
C THR A 185 -10.18 13.93 5.49
N ARG A 186 -10.87 14.13 4.36
CA ARG A 186 -11.37 15.44 3.93
C ARG A 186 -12.80 15.73 4.41
N VAL A 187 -13.53 14.73 4.88
CA VAL A 187 -14.87 14.91 5.45
C VAL A 187 -14.70 15.24 6.94
N PRO A 188 -15.10 16.44 7.43
CA PRO A 188 -15.06 16.77 8.86
C PRO A 188 -15.96 15.80 9.65
N ALA A 189 -15.60 15.53 10.91
CA ALA A 189 -16.47 14.77 11.80
C ALA A 189 -17.78 15.56 11.99
N ALA A 190 -18.92 14.95 11.68
CA ALA A 190 -20.23 15.44 12.08
C ALA A 190 -20.42 15.21 13.59
#